data_AF-A0A966YZI2-F1
#
_entry.id   AF-A0A966YZI2-F1
#
_cell.length_a   1.000
_cell.length_b   1.000
_cell.length_c   1.000
_cell.angle_alpha   90.00
_cell.angle_beta   90.00
_cell.angle_gamma   90.00
#
_symmetry.space_group_name_H-M   'P 1'
#
loop_
_entity.id
_entity.type
_entity.pdbx_description
1 polymer ?
#
loop_
_entity_poly.entity_id
_entity_poly.type
_entity_poly.pdbx_seq_one_letter_code
_entity_poly.pdbx_strand_id
1 'polypeptide(L)' 'MSELSTLVVVDRPGVESALPTPATGRWHRVEIPHLEVSSSDLRDRVNDGRPLDFLVTSSVLAEIEARSMYRGQGATA' A
#
# COMPACT_ATOMS: atom_id res chain seq x y z
N MET A 1 22.56 -3.13 7.04
CA MET A 1 21.73 -2.28 6.15
C MET A 1 21.51 -0.87 6.73
N SER A 2 21.50 -0.70 8.06
CA SER A 2 21.31 0.63 8.70
C SER A 2 22.49 1.60 8.60
N GLU A 3 23.68 1.16 8.17
CA GLU A 3 24.87 2.04 8.12
C GLU A 3 24.84 2.99 6.90
N LEU A 4 24.10 2.65 5.85
CA LEU A 4 24.00 3.43 4.61
C LEU A 4 22.59 3.94 4.34
N SER A 5 21.62 3.61 5.20
CA SER A 5 20.21 3.97 5.00
C SER A 5 19.45 4.05 6.31
N THR A 6 18.39 4.86 6.32
CA THR A 6 17.51 5.04 7.49
C THR A 6 16.21 4.28 7.27
N LEU A 7 15.85 3.40 8.21
CA LEU A 7 14.60 2.65 8.20
C LEU A 7 13.52 3.43 8.96
N VAL A 8 12.52 3.92 8.21
CA VAL A 8 11.34 4.58 8.75
C VAL A 8 10.16 3.61 8.73
N VAL A 9 9.47 3.49 9.85
CA VAL A 9 8.30 2.63 10.01
C VAL A 9 7.09 3.50 10.25
N VAL A 10 6.06 3.25 9.45
CA VAL A 10 4.79 3.93 9.53
C VAL A 10 3.73 2.88 9.80
N ASP A 11 3.14 2.98 10.98
CA ASP A 11 2.09 2.07 11.42
C ASP A 11 0.73 2.55 10.89
N ARG A 12 -0.18 1.62 10.59
CA ARG A 12 -1.58 1.98 10.35
C ARG A 12 -2.21 2.36 11.68
N PRO A 13 -3.00 3.45 11.76
CA PRO A 13 -3.58 3.88 13.03
C PRO A 13 -4.39 2.77 13.69
N GLY A 14 -4.16 2.56 14.99
CA GLY A 14 -4.78 1.49 15.78
C GLY A 14 -4.06 0.14 15.73
N VAL A 15 -3.00 0.00 14.91
CA VAL A 15 -2.18 -1.21 14.84
C VAL A 15 -0.72 -0.84 15.08
N GLU A 16 -0.21 -1.08 16.29
CA GLU A 16 1.22 -0.96 16.55
C GLU A 16 1.93 -2.25 16.13
N SER A 17 2.79 -2.16 15.12
CA SER A 17 3.56 -3.34 14.69
C SER A 17 4.53 -3.78 15.77
N ALA A 18 4.52 -5.06 16.14
CA ALA A 18 5.56 -5.63 16.97
C ALA A 18 6.83 -5.82 16.11
N LEU A 19 7.72 -4.82 16.13
CA LEU A 19 8.96 -4.87 15.38
C LEU A 19 10.03 -5.62 16.20
N PRO A 20 10.82 -6.51 15.57
CA PRO A 20 11.94 -7.14 16.25
C PRO A 20 13.00 -6.10 16.64
N THR A 21 13.77 -6.39 17.68
CA THR A 21 14.95 -5.58 18.01
C THR A 21 15.89 -5.54 16.80
N PRO A 22 16.26 -4.35 16.31
CA PRO A 22 17.13 -4.27 15.14
C PRO A 22 18.53 -4.76 15.51
N ALA A 23 19.13 -5.58 14.64
CA ALA A 23 20.49 -6.08 14.83
C ALA A 23 21.54 -4.95 14.86
N THR A 24 21.30 -3.88 14.09
CA THR A 24 22.07 -2.63 14.09
C THR A 24 21.13 -1.45 13.81
N GLY A 25 21.44 -0.27 14.35
CA GLY A 25 20.65 0.95 14.13
C GLY A 25 19.37 1.02 14.96
N ARG A 26 18.37 1.75 14.47
CA ARG A 26 17.07 1.95 15.15
C ARG A 26 15.92 2.04 14.16
N TRP A 27 14.72 1.64 14.61
CA TRP A 27 13.48 1.94 13.91
C TRP A 27 13.10 3.40 14.13
N HIS A 28 12.90 4.16 13.05
CA HIS A 28 12.35 5.50 13.13
C HIS A 28 10.84 5.45 12.89
N ARG A 29 10.06 5.51 13.96
CA ARG A 29 8.60 5.50 13.84
C ARG A 29 8.06 6.88 13.55
N VAL A 30 7.13 6.97 12.60
CA VAL A 30 6.45 8.22 12.22
C VAL A 30 4.95 8.01 12.29
N GLU A 31 4.28 8.87 13.04
CA GLU A 31 2.83 8.96 13.07
C GLU A 31 2.32 9.67 11.81
N ILE A 32 1.30 9.10 11.18
CA ILE A 32 0.68 9.66 9.97
C ILE A 32 -0.84 9.73 10.13
N PRO A 33 -1.52 10.59 9.35
CA PRO A 33 -2.97 10.54 9.22
C PRO A 33 -3.45 9.17 8.77
N HIS A 34 -4.65 8.80 9.21
CA HIS A 34 -5.27 7.53 8.84
C HIS A 34 -5.55 7.46 7.34
N LEU A 35 -4.99 6.44 6.69
CA LEU A 35 -5.17 6.15 5.28
C LEU A 35 -5.35 4.63 5.10
N GLU A 36 -6.60 4.18 4.95
CA GLU A 36 -6.91 2.77 4.66
C GLU A 36 -7.03 2.54 3.16
N VAL A 37 -5.89 2.57 2.49
CA VAL A 37 -5.77 2.20 1.08
C VAL A 37 -4.73 1.10 0.96
N SER A 38 -5.17 -0.10 0.53
CA SER A 38 -4.27 -1.22 0.28
C SER A 38 -4.27 -1.59 -1.19
N SER A 39 -3.11 -1.98 -1.74
CA SER A 39 -3.02 -2.38 -3.15
C SER A 39 -3.86 -3.62 -3.46
N SER A 40 -4.08 -4.53 -2.50
CA SER A 40 -4.96 -5.68 -2.70
C SER A 40 -6.40 -5.23 -2.95
N ASP A 41 -6.95 -4.41 -2.07
CA ASP A 41 -8.32 -3.90 -2.21
C ASP A 41 -8.46 -2.98 -3.44
N LEU A 42 -7.41 -2.24 -3.84
CA LEU A 42 -7.41 -1.49 -5.11
C LEU A 42 -7.52 -2.41 -6.34
N ARG A 43 -6.71 -3.49 -6.39
CA ARG A 43 -6.76 -4.44 -7.51
C ARG A 43 -8.09 -5.17 -7.55
N ASP A 44 -8.62 -5.57 -6.40
CA ASP A 44 -9.92 -6.22 -6.30
C ASP A 44 -11.02 -5.27 -6.80
N ARG A 45 -10.99 -3.98 -6.42
CA ARG A 45 -11.94 -3.00 -6.96
C ARG A 45 -11.87 -2.88 -8.49
N VAL A 46 -10.68 -2.86 -9.07
CA VAL A 46 -10.52 -2.81 -10.53
C VAL A 46 -11.11 -4.08 -11.18
N ASN A 47 -10.85 -5.24 -10.58
CA ASN A 47 -11.38 -6.52 -11.06
C ASN A 47 -12.92 -6.61 -10.94
N ASP A 48 -13.48 -6.08 -9.85
CA ASP A 48 -14.91 -6.12 -9.54
C ASP A 48 -15.70 -4.96 -10.19
N GLY A 49 -15.03 -3.99 -10.82
CA GLY A 49 -15.66 -2.78 -11.38
C GLY A 49 -16.13 -1.77 -10.32
N ARG A 50 -15.60 -1.83 -9.09
CA ARG A 50 -15.88 -0.85 -8.02
C ARG A 50 -15.10 0.45 -8.28
N PRO A 51 -15.63 1.62 -7.88
CA PRO A 51 -14.98 2.91 -8.10
C PRO A 51 -13.67 3.05 -7.29
N LEU A 52 -12.68 3.72 -7.87
CA LEU A 52 -11.38 4.05 -7.25
C LEU A 52 -11.22 5.56 -6.98
N ASP A 53 -12.30 6.34 -7.11
CA ASP A 53 -12.27 7.79 -6.92
C ASP A 53 -11.68 8.15 -5.55
N PHE A 54 -10.75 9.12 -5.56
CA PHE A 54 -10.03 9.61 -4.37
C PHE A 54 -9.10 8.59 -3.68
N LEU A 55 -9.01 7.34 -4.15
CA LEU A 55 -8.08 6.34 -3.61
C LEU A 55 -6.71 6.40 -4.31
N VAL A 56 -6.69 6.86 -5.56
CA VAL A 56 -5.48 7.11 -6.36
C VAL A 56 -5.66 8.38 -7.20
N THR A 57 -4.58 8.89 -7.77
CA THR A 57 -4.64 10.06 -8.65
C THR A 57 -5.29 9.71 -10.00
N SER A 58 -5.88 10.70 -10.66
CA SER A 58 -6.48 10.52 -12.00
C SER A 58 -5.47 10.03 -13.04
N SER A 59 -4.20 10.42 -12.93
CA SER A 59 -3.14 9.92 -13.81
C SER A 59 -2.90 8.41 -13.63
N VAL A 60 -3.00 7.89 -12.41
CA VAL A 60 -2.88 6.45 -12.15
C VAL A 60 -4.09 5.69 -12.70
N LEU A 61 -5.30 6.25 -12.58
CA LEU A 61 -6.50 5.66 -13.19
C LEU A 61 -6.34 5.53 -14.71
N ALA A 62 -5.86 6.59 -15.37
CA ALA A 62 -5.62 6.58 -16.81
C ALA A 62 -4.61 5.48 -17.23
N GLU A 63 -3.56 5.26 -16.46
CA GLU A 63 -2.59 4.19 -16.73
C GLU A 63 -3.17 2.79 -16.54
N ILE A 64 -3.98 2.58 -15.49
CA ILE A 64 -4.68 1.31 -15.23
C ILE A 64 -5.61 0.98 -16.41
N GLU A 65 -6.36 1.97 -16.91
CA GLU A 65 -7.27 1.81 -18.04
C GLU A 65 -6.53 1.54 -19.35
N ALA A 66 -5.54 2.39 -19.68
CA ALA A 66 -4.79 2.30 -20.93
C ALA A 66 -4.06 0.96 -21.10
N ARG A 67 -3.61 0.37 -19.99
CA ARG A 67 -2.89 -0.91 -19.98
C ARG A 67 -3.78 -2.10 -19.59
N SER A 68 -5.06 -1.87 -19.30
CA SER A 68 -5.98 -2.88 -18.79
C SER A 68 -5.44 -3.68 -17.59
N MET A 69 -4.77 -3.00 -16.67
CA MET A 69 -4.16 -3.66 -15.51
C MET A 69 -5.23 -4.25 -14.59
N TYR A 70 -4.89 -5.36 -13.92
CA TYR A 70 -5.67 -5.97 -12.83
C TYR A 70 -7.06 -6.51 -13.20
N ARG A 71 -7.42 -6.51 -14.49
CA ARG A 71 -8.63 -7.15 -15.01
C ARG A 71 -8.39 -8.65 -15.17
N GLY A 72 -9.30 -9.48 -14.66
CA GLY A 72 -9.27 -10.93 -14.87
C GLY A 72 -8.36 -11.70 -13.90
N GLN A 73 -7.96 -11.10 -12.78
CA GLN A 73 -7.27 -11.82 -11.69
C GLN A 73 -8.24 -12.71 -10.87
N GLY A 74 -9.54 -12.63 -11.11
CA GLY A 74 -10.57 -13.51 -10.54
C GLY A 74 -11.00 -14.64 -11.48
N ALA A 75 -10.14 -15.63 -11.69
CA ALA A 75 -10.51 -17.00 -12.11
C ALA A 75 -9.38 -17.98 -11.75
N THR A 76 -9.18 -18.20 -10.45
CA THR A 76 -8.66 -19.49 -9.97
C THR A 76 -9.71 -20.07 -9.04
N ALA A 77 -10.19 -21.25 -9.42
CA ALA A 77 -11.18 -22.07 -8.72
C ALA A 77 -10.65 -22.59 -7.39
#